data_AF-A0A9D6YY39-F1
#
_entry.id   AF-A0A9D6YY39-F1
#
_cell.length_a   1.000
_cell.length_b   1.000
_cell.length_c   1.000
_cell.angle_alpha   90.00
_cell.angle_beta   90.00
_cell.angle_gamma   90.00
#
_symmetry.space_group_name_H-M   'P 1'
#
loop_
_entity.id
_entity.type
_entity.pdbx_description
1 polymer ?
#
loop_
_entity_poly.entity_id
_entity_poly.type
_entity_poly.pdbx_seq_one_letter_code
_entity_poly.pdbx_strand_id
1 'polypeptide(L)'
;MRTLTKSFAIVLALAGMALAQGSARTQPPAAGKAQAEKARAAASRTELPANAQKLREGVWTARDTSGKVWYYSRSPFGYMRMDEAAYQQASKASEVPGVRLVAVEGETVKFERGSPFGKSVWTRKVSELTDEERAVYEKQKSDKAGQ
;
A
#
# COMPACT_ATOMS: atom_id res chain seq x y z
N MET A 1 -46.22 39.18 -4.45
CA MET A 1 -47.22 39.60 -5.46
C MET A 1 -47.05 38.75 -6.72
N ARG A 2 -48.18 38.23 -7.24
CA ARG A 2 -48.39 37.48 -8.51
C ARG A 2 -47.97 36.00 -8.49
N THR A 3 -48.74 34.99 -8.88
CA THR A 3 -50.15 34.77 -9.31
C THR A 3 -50.26 33.22 -9.43
N LEU A 4 -51.03 32.50 -8.61
CA LEU A 4 -52.36 31.92 -8.88
C LEU A 4 -52.59 31.33 -10.28
N THR A 5 -52.73 30.00 -10.39
CA THR A 5 -53.58 29.28 -11.39
C THR A 5 -53.86 27.88 -10.80
N LYS A 6 -54.95 27.71 -10.06
CA LYS A 6 -56.31 27.25 -10.46
C LYS A 6 -56.41 25.77 -10.87
N SER A 7 -57.14 25.05 -10.03
CA SER A 7 -57.71 23.71 -10.10
C SER A 7 -58.57 23.43 -11.34
N PHE A 8 -58.69 22.16 -11.74
CA PHE A 8 -59.89 21.54 -12.36
C PHE A 8 -59.73 19.99 -12.27
N ALA A 9 -60.47 19.31 -11.38
CA ALA A 9 -61.71 18.53 -11.61
C ALA A 9 -61.46 17.08 -12.11
N ILE A 10 -61.74 16.05 -11.29
CA ILE A 10 -62.94 15.16 -11.29
C ILE A 10 -62.91 14.16 -12.48
N VAL A 11 -62.53 12.88 -12.31
CA VAL A 11 -63.19 11.71 -11.66
C VAL A 11 -64.08 10.89 -12.64
N LEU A 12 -63.91 9.54 -12.57
CA LEU A 12 -64.73 8.42 -13.11
C LEU A 12 -64.78 8.26 -14.64
N ALA A 13 -64.92 7.09 -15.26
CA ALA A 13 -64.67 5.66 -15.02
C ALA A 13 -65.14 4.95 -16.30
N LEU A 14 -64.59 3.76 -16.62
CA LEU A 14 -65.29 2.55 -17.13
C LEU A 14 -64.46 1.74 -18.15
N ALA A 15 -64.45 0.43 -17.89
CA ALA A 15 -64.35 -0.72 -18.80
C ALA A 15 -63.14 -0.77 -19.76
N GLY A 16 -62.23 -1.75 -19.69
CA GLY A 16 -62.50 -3.18 -19.63
C GLY A 16 -62.44 -3.77 -21.03
N MET A 17 -61.26 -4.21 -21.49
CA MET A 17 -61.16 -5.22 -22.54
C MET A 17 -59.81 -5.94 -22.47
N ALA A 18 -59.87 -7.22 -22.15
CA ALA A 18 -58.75 -8.14 -22.20
C ALA A 18 -58.39 -8.46 -23.65
N LEU A 19 -57.10 -8.40 -23.99
CA LEU A 19 -56.51 -9.28 -24.99
C LEU A 19 -55.12 -9.70 -24.51
N ALA A 20 -55.00 -11.00 -24.32
CA ALA A 20 -53.75 -11.68 -24.09
C ALA A 20 -52.81 -11.44 -25.28
N GLN A 21 -51.63 -10.90 -25.02
CA GLN A 21 -50.45 -11.13 -25.86
C GLN A 21 -49.27 -11.41 -24.94
N GLY A 22 -48.73 -12.62 -25.13
CA GLY A 22 -47.54 -13.08 -24.46
C GLY A 22 -46.29 -12.33 -24.92
N SER A 23 -45.18 -12.72 -24.28
CA SER A 23 -43.82 -12.36 -24.63
C SER A 23 -43.41 -10.93 -24.28
N ALA A 24 -42.91 -10.77 -23.05
CA ALA A 24 -41.50 -10.48 -22.81
C ALA A 24 -41.32 -10.16 -21.33
N ARG A 25 -40.83 -11.14 -20.57
CA ARG A 25 -40.15 -10.83 -19.31
C ARG A 25 -38.85 -10.12 -19.70
N THR A 26 -38.92 -8.81 -19.90
CA THR A 26 -37.75 -7.95 -20.05
C THR A 26 -37.04 -7.94 -18.70
N GLN A 27 -36.19 -8.93 -18.50
CA GLN A 27 -35.11 -8.89 -17.54
C GLN A 27 -34.14 -7.83 -18.08
N PRO A 28 -33.97 -6.66 -17.44
CA PRO A 28 -32.93 -5.74 -17.86
C PRO A 28 -31.58 -6.45 -17.79
N PRO A 29 -30.72 -6.30 -18.82
CA PRO A 29 -29.54 -7.11 -19.00
C PRO A 29 -28.56 -6.93 -17.84
N ALA A 30 -27.92 -8.04 -17.45
CA ALA A 30 -26.82 -8.13 -16.50
C ALA A 30 -25.52 -7.43 -16.98
N ALA A 31 -25.63 -6.35 -17.76
CA ALA A 31 -24.52 -5.54 -18.23
C ALA A 31 -23.99 -4.56 -17.16
N GLY A 32 -24.72 -4.36 -16.05
CA GLY A 32 -24.30 -3.45 -14.98
C GLY A 32 -23.18 -3.99 -14.08
N LYS A 33 -22.98 -5.31 -14.00
CA LYS A 33 -21.95 -5.90 -13.12
C LYS A 33 -20.55 -5.88 -13.74
N ALA A 34 -20.42 -6.18 -15.03
CA ALA A 34 -19.13 -6.15 -15.73
C ALA A 34 -18.58 -4.72 -15.89
N GLN A 35 -19.46 -3.72 -16.07
CA GLN A 35 -19.04 -2.33 -16.23
C GLN A 35 -18.73 -1.67 -14.88
N ALA A 36 -19.36 -2.10 -13.79
CA ALA A 36 -19.03 -1.67 -12.43
C ALA A 36 -17.69 -2.25 -11.93
N GLU A 37 -17.33 -3.46 -12.36
CA GLU A 37 -16.00 -4.05 -12.05
C GLU A 37 -14.88 -3.34 -12.80
N LYS A 38 -15.12 -3.00 -14.08
CA LYS A 38 -14.17 -2.23 -14.91
C LYS A 38 -14.03 -0.77 -14.45
N ALA A 39 -15.10 -0.16 -13.94
CA ALA A 39 -15.08 1.20 -13.39
C ALA A 39 -14.48 1.27 -11.97
N ARG A 40 -14.66 0.24 -11.12
CA ARG A 40 -13.95 0.14 -9.83
C ARG A 40 -12.44 -0.12 -10.00
N ALA A 41 -12.03 -0.74 -11.10
CA ALA A 41 -10.61 -0.86 -11.45
C ALA A 41 -10.02 0.46 -12.02
N ALA A 42 -10.84 1.30 -12.65
CA ALA A 42 -10.41 2.53 -13.31
C ALA A 42 -10.39 3.78 -12.40
N ALA A 43 -11.02 3.73 -11.23
CA ALA A 43 -10.97 4.82 -10.27
C ALA A 43 -9.73 4.67 -9.35
N SER A 44 -8.62 5.26 -9.78
CA SER A 44 -7.43 5.55 -8.95
C SER A 44 -6.57 4.36 -8.51
N ARG A 45 -6.57 3.25 -9.26
CA ARG A 45 -5.55 2.21 -9.06
C ARG A 45 -4.30 2.60 -9.84
N THR A 46 -3.25 3.03 -9.14
CA THR A 46 -1.93 3.16 -9.77
C THR A 46 -1.59 1.81 -10.41
N GLU A 47 -1.50 1.78 -11.73
CA GLU A 47 -1.14 0.58 -12.47
C GLU A 47 0.38 0.45 -12.53
N LEU A 48 0.85 -0.80 -12.52
CA LEU A 48 2.26 -1.10 -12.70
C LEU A 48 2.59 -0.97 -14.19
N PRO A 49 3.55 -0.11 -14.59
CA PRO A 49 3.85 0.09 -16.00
C PRO A 49 4.50 -1.15 -16.62
N ALA A 50 4.33 -1.36 -17.92
CA ALA A 50 4.81 -2.56 -18.62
C ALA A 50 6.34 -2.70 -18.60
N ASN A 51 7.07 -1.59 -18.48
CA ASN A 51 8.53 -1.57 -18.35
C ASN A 51 9.00 -1.72 -16.89
N ALA A 52 8.10 -2.05 -15.96
CA ALA A 52 8.47 -2.26 -14.57
C ALA A 52 9.29 -3.53 -14.39
N GLN A 53 10.48 -3.39 -13.83
CA GLN A 53 11.35 -4.49 -13.45
C GLN A 53 11.12 -4.87 -12.00
N LYS A 54 10.96 -6.17 -11.71
CA LYS A 54 10.80 -6.66 -10.34
C LYS A 54 12.11 -6.46 -9.57
N LEU A 55 12.06 -5.71 -8.47
CA LEU A 55 13.20 -5.47 -7.60
C LEU A 55 13.26 -6.50 -6.46
N ARG A 56 12.13 -6.71 -5.80
CA ARG A 56 11.95 -7.74 -4.75
C ARG A 56 10.49 -8.18 -4.70
N GLU A 57 10.17 -9.11 -3.81
CA GLU A 57 8.78 -9.52 -3.63
C GLU A 57 7.90 -8.34 -3.22
N GLY A 58 6.85 -8.09 -4.01
CA GLY A 58 5.96 -6.96 -3.77
C GLY A 58 6.54 -5.58 -4.10
N VAL A 59 7.73 -5.46 -4.72
CA VAL A 59 8.28 -4.17 -5.15
C VAL A 59 8.88 -4.24 -6.56
N TRP A 60 8.57 -3.25 -7.37
CA TRP A 60 9.04 -3.07 -8.74
C TRP A 60 9.63 -1.68 -8.96
N THR A 61 10.50 -1.53 -9.94
CA THR A 61 11.07 -0.26 -10.38
C THR A 61 10.73 -0.01 -11.84
N ALA A 62 10.42 1.23 -12.22
CA ALA A 62 10.20 1.60 -13.61
C ALA A 62 10.86 2.95 -13.90
N ARG A 63 11.32 3.13 -15.14
CA ARG A 63 11.87 4.40 -15.61
C ARG A 63 10.84 5.12 -16.48
N ASP A 64 10.59 6.38 -16.20
CA ASP A 64 9.73 7.23 -17.02
C ASP A 64 10.45 7.70 -18.29
N THR A 65 9.71 8.26 -19.24
CA THR A 65 10.21 8.88 -20.47
C THR A 65 11.23 9.99 -20.20
N SER A 66 11.09 10.70 -19.07
CA SER A 66 12.03 11.71 -18.58
C SER A 66 13.28 11.14 -17.88
N GLY A 67 13.45 9.81 -17.84
CA GLY A 67 14.57 9.15 -17.16
C GLY A 67 14.44 9.02 -15.64
N LYS A 68 13.37 9.55 -15.04
CA LYS A 68 13.10 9.44 -13.60
C LYS A 68 12.74 8.00 -13.21
N VAL A 69 13.33 7.52 -12.12
CA VAL A 69 13.04 6.20 -11.55
C VAL A 69 11.88 6.29 -10.56
N TRP A 70 10.94 5.38 -10.70
CA TRP A 70 9.76 5.22 -9.85
C TRP A 70 9.74 3.83 -9.26
N TYR A 71 9.43 3.74 -7.98
CA TYR A 71 9.24 2.49 -7.26
C TYR A 71 7.75 2.23 -7.07
N TYR A 72 7.33 0.99 -7.26
CA TYR A 72 5.96 0.54 -7.10
C TYR A 72 5.93 -0.55 -6.04
N SER A 73 5.19 -0.36 -4.96
CA SER A 73 4.97 -1.40 -3.95
C SER A 73 3.55 -1.95 -4.04
N ARG A 74 3.40 -3.27 -3.86
CA ARG A 74 2.09 -3.92 -3.82
C ARG A 74 1.44 -3.64 -2.47
N SER A 75 0.21 -3.15 -2.50
CA SER A 75 -0.65 -2.95 -1.35
C SER A 75 -2.01 -3.63 -1.58
N PRO A 76 -2.82 -3.84 -0.53
CA PRO A 76 -4.19 -4.37 -0.68
C PRO A 76 -5.08 -3.55 -1.62
N PHE A 77 -4.80 -2.26 -1.77
CA PHE A 77 -5.58 -1.34 -2.60
C PHE A 77 -5.04 -1.19 -4.03
N GLY A 78 -3.96 -1.90 -4.40
CA GLY A 78 -3.26 -1.73 -5.69
C GLY A 78 -1.80 -1.40 -5.49
N TYR A 79 -1.17 -0.76 -6.48
CA TYR A 79 0.23 -0.34 -6.35
C TYR A 79 0.32 1.06 -5.74
N MET A 80 1.36 1.28 -4.94
CA MET A 80 1.74 2.60 -4.47
C MET A 80 3.00 3.04 -5.21
N ARG A 81 2.95 4.17 -5.91
CA ARG A 81 4.10 4.74 -6.63
C ARG A 81 4.84 5.71 -5.73
N MET A 82 6.15 5.55 -5.63
CA MET A 82 7.07 6.39 -4.86
C MET A 82 8.23 6.80 -5.76
N ASP A 83 8.71 8.03 -5.63
CA ASP A 83 9.99 8.40 -6.22
C ASP A 83 11.14 7.76 -5.42
N GLU A 84 12.36 7.87 -5.96
CA GLU A 84 13.58 7.37 -5.35
C GLU A 84 13.74 7.84 -3.89
N ALA A 85 13.56 9.13 -3.58
CA ALA A 85 13.80 9.64 -2.24
C ALA A 85 12.78 9.08 -1.25
N ALA A 86 11.51 9.05 -1.63
CA ALA A 86 10.44 8.45 -0.83
C ALA A 86 10.67 6.94 -0.58
N TYR A 87 11.10 6.20 -1.61
CA TYR A 87 11.42 4.78 -1.47
C TYR A 87 12.59 4.52 -0.52
N GLN A 88 13.65 5.33 -0.62
CA GLN A 88 14.81 5.20 0.26
C GLN A 88 14.44 5.49 1.72
N GLN A 89 13.62 6.51 1.96
CA GLN A 89 13.13 6.82 3.30
C GLN A 89 12.24 5.70 3.88
N ALA A 90 11.32 5.16 3.08
CA ALA A 90 10.45 4.06 3.50
C ALA A 90 11.23 2.76 3.74
N SER A 91 12.26 2.50 2.94
CA SER A 91 13.12 1.31 3.08
C SER A 91 13.95 1.38 4.35
N LYS A 92 14.49 2.55 4.70
CA LYS A 92 15.20 2.75 5.98
C LYS A 92 14.29 2.56 7.19
N ALA A 93 13.03 2.95 7.10
CA ALA A 93 12.06 2.74 8.17
C ALA A 93 11.63 1.26 8.31
N SER A 94 11.73 0.47 7.24
CA SER A 94 11.35 -0.95 7.21
C SER A 94 12.52 -1.91 7.45
N GLU A 95 13.73 -1.39 7.65
CA GLU A 95 14.87 -2.22 8.04
C GLU A 95 14.55 -2.83 9.40
N VAL A 96 14.36 -4.17 9.42
CA VAL A 96 14.16 -4.91 10.66
C VAL A 96 15.29 -4.51 11.59
N PRO A 97 14.98 -3.99 12.78
CA PRO A 97 16.02 -3.47 13.63
C PRO A 97 16.88 -4.62 14.15
N GLY A 98 18.03 -4.83 13.50
CA GLY A 98 19.09 -5.67 14.00
C GLY A 98 19.76 -5.03 15.21
N VAL A 99 20.38 -5.87 16.03
CA VAL A 99 21.26 -5.40 17.11
C VAL A 99 22.45 -4.66 16.47
N ARG A 100 22.63 -3.40 16.85
CA ARG A 100 23.80 -2.59 16.49
C ARG A 100 24.63 -2.33 17.72
N LEU A 101 25.95 -2.36 17.56
CA LEU A 101 26.88 -1.96 18.61
C LEU A 101 27.10 -0.44 18.53
N VAL A 102 26.88 0.24 19.66
CA VAL A 102 26.94 1.71 19.79
C VAL A 102 28.27 2.15 20.38
N ALA A 103 28.76 1.45 21.41
CA ALA A 103 30.01 1.80 22.08
C ALA A 103 30.66 0.57 22.70
N VAL A 104 31.99 0.54 22.71
CA VAL A 104 32.80 -0.43 23.45
C VAL A 104 33.55 0.32 24.54
N GLU A 105 33.24 0.00 25.80
CA GLU A 105 33.86 0.57 27.00
C GLU A 105 34.59 -0.56 27.73
N GLY A 106 35.80 -0.87 27.26
CA GLY A 106 36.63 -1.95 27.81
C GLY A 106 35.95 -3.32 27.68
N GLU A 107 35.55 -3.90 28.82
CA GLU A 107 34.87 -5.21 28.91
C GLU A 107 33.35 -5.11 28.72
N THR A 108 32.82 -3.90 28.58
CA THR A 108 31.39 -3.64 28.50
C THR A 108 31.04 -3.07 27.13
N VAL A 109 29.93 -3.54 26.56
CA VAL A 109 29.47 -3.20 25.22
C VAL A 109 28.05 -2.68 25.29
N LYS A 110 27.83 -1.52 24.68
CA LYS A 110 26.51 -0.90 24.56
C LYS A 110 25.91 -1.24 23.21
N PHE A 111 24.73 -1.85 23.24
CA PHE A 111 23.95 -2.20 22.06
C PHE A 111 22.71 -1.33 21.92
N GLU A 112 22.27 -1.18 20.69
CA GLU A 112 21.00 -0.57 20.32
C GLU A 112 20.29 -1.49 19.33
N ARG A 113 19.03 -1.78 19.62
CA ARG A 113 18.12 -2.41 18.66
C ARG A 113 16.92 -1.49 18.50
N GLY A 114 16.59 -1.14 17.27
CA GLY A 114 15.28 -0.52 17.04
C GLY A 114 14.16 -1.48 17.44
N SER A 115 12.99 -0.94 17.72
CA SER A 115 11.78 -1.70 17.91
C SER A 115 10.61 -0.86 17.38
N PRO A 116 9.43 -1.46 17.16
CA PRO A 116 8.23 -0.69 16.80
C PRO A 116 7.88 0.43 17.79
N PHE A 117 8.37 0.35 19.04
CA PHE A 117 8.13 1.33 20.10
C PHE A 117 9.30 2.31 20.32
N GLY A 118 10.29 2.33 19.43
CA GLY A 118 11.51 3.13 19.56
C GLY A 118 12.75 2.28 19.79
N LYS A 119 13.88 2.92 20.11
CA LYS A 119 15.17 2.24 20.27
C LYS A 119 15.30 1.64 21.67
N SER A 120 15.56 0.34 21.76
CA SER A 120 16.00 -0.31 22.99
C SER A 120 17.52 -0.26 23.06
N VAL A 121 18.05 0.33 24.11
CA VAL A 121 19.49 0.42 24.38
C VAL A 121 19.78 -0.38 25.63
N TRP A 122 20.74 -1.29 25.55
CA TRP A 122 21.20 -2.05 26.70
C TRP A 122 22.70 -2.21 26.68
N THR A 123 23.23 -2.58 27.83
CA THR A 123 24.65 -2.74 28.04
C THR A 123 24.91 -4.15 28.56
N ARG A 124 25.85 -4.87 27.93
CA ARG A 124 26.29 -6.21 28.36
C ARG A 124 27.80 -6.31 28.39
N LYS A 125 28.32 -7.23 29.19
CA LYS A 125 29.74 -7.58 29.18
C LYS A 125 30.08 -8.43 27.96
N VAL A 126 31.30 -8.29 27.45
CA VAL A 126 31.82 -9.09 26.32
C VAL A 126 31.74 -10.60 26.62
N SER A 127 32.00 -10.99 27.87
CA SER A 127 31.93 -12.39 28.32
C SER A 127 30.50 -12.95 28.41
N GLU A 128 29.48 -12.10 28.36
CA GLU A 128 28.07 -12.49 28.45
C GLU A 128 27.28 -12.19 27.17
N LEU A 129 27.98 -11.91 26.06
CA LEU A 129 27.35 -11.70 24.77
C LEU A 129 26.71 -13.00 24.27
N THR A 130 25.50 -12.87 23.75
CA THR A 130 24.87 -13.91 22.94
C THR A 130 25.60 -14.06 21.60
N ASP A 131 25.38 -15.17 20.89
CA ASP A 131 26.03 -15.40 19.59
C ASP A 131 25.73 -14.30 18.56
N GLU A 132 24.52 -13.75 18.58
CA GLU A 132 24.13 -12.62 17.71
C GLU A 132 24.91 -11.35 18.07
N GLU A 133 24.96 -10.97 19.35
CA GLU A 133 25.69 -9.79 19.83
C GLU A 133 27.20 -9.90 19.60
N ARG A 134 27.76 -11.10 19.79
CA ARG A 134 29.18 -11.40 19.54
C ARG A 134 29.53 -11.27 18.07
N ALA A 135 28.66 -11.75 17.17
CA ALA A 135 28.87 -11.58 15.73
C ALA A 135 28.88 -10.08 15.32
N VAL A 136 27.99 -9.28 15.92
CA VAL A 136 27.96 -7.81 15.69
C VAL A 136 29.23 -7.15 16.25
N TYR A 137 29.68 -7.56 17.45
CA TYR A 137 30.91 -7.07 18.07
C TYR A 137 32.14 -7.35 17.21
N GLU A 138 32.33 -8.60 16.77
CA GLU A 138 33.47 -8.99 15.93
C GLU A 138 33.43 -8.30 14.58
N LYS A 139 32.26 -8.24 13.93
CA LYS A 139 32.09 -7.55 12.64
C LYS A 139 32.50 -6.07 12.73
N GLN A 140 32.09 -5.38 13.80
CA GLN A 140 32.41 -3.96 13.97
C GLN A 140 33.87 -3.74 14.37
N LYS A 141 34.46 -4.65 15.15
CA LYS A 141 35.89 -4.65 15.48
C LYS A 141 36.76 -4.86 14.24
N SER A 142 36.38 -5.79 13.35
CA SER A 142 37.07 -6.02 12.07
C SER A 142 36.99 -4.82 11.14
N ASP A 143 35.82 -4.15 11.06
CA ASP A 143 35.63 -2.95 10.24
C ASP A 143 36.50 -1.77 10.75
N LYS A 144 36.59 -1.61 12.08
CA LYS A 144 37.46 -0.63 12.74
C LYS A 144 38.96 -0.93 12.59
N ALA A 145 39.35 -2.19 12.50
CA ALA A 145 40.75 -2.60 12.40
C ALA A 145 41.29 -2.59 10.96
N GLY A 146 40.40 -2.58 9.96
CA GLY A 146 40.75 -2.50 8.53
C GLY A 146 40.76 -1.09 7.95
N GLN A 147 40.61 -0.05 8.78
CA GLN A 147 40.58 1.36 8.39
C GLN A 147 41.79 2.11 8.93
#